data_AF-A0A1S3VI80-F1
#
_entry.id   AF-A0A1S3VI80-F1
#
_cell.length_a   1.000
_cell.length_b   1.000
_cell.length_c   1.000
_cell.angle_alpha   90.00
_cell.angle_beta   90.00
_cell.angle_gamma   90.00
#
_symmetry.space_group_name_H-M   'P 1'
#
loop_
_entity.id
_entity.type
_entity.pdbx_description
1 polymer ?
#
loop_
_entity_poly.entity_id
_entity_poly.type
_entity_poly.pdbx_seq_one_letter_code
_entity_poly.pdbx_strand_id
1 'polypeptide(L)'
;MGLCIKVWFCVVSVLGLAMMSDLANAQDSQRDYLNGHNPARSNVGLKNIVWNDTVAAFAQKYANKRKDCQLVHSDGGGIYGGTFIGCNYDPPGNYVGQRPY
;
A
#
# COMPACT_ATOMS: atom_id res chain seq x y z
N MET A 1 35.58 8.99 -30.49
CA MET A 1 34.19 8.52 -30.75
C MET A 1 33.68 7.52 -29.71
N GLY A 2 34.44 6.47 -29.35
CA GLY A 2 33.93 5.38 -28.50
C GLY A 2 33.75 5.67 -27.00
N LEU A 3 34.45 6.68 -26.44
CA LEU A 3 34.36 7.00 -25.01
C LEU A 3 33.00 7.63 -24.64
N CYS A 4 32.51 8.58 -25.45
CA CYS A 4 31.18 9.17 -25.25
C CYS A 4 30.05 8.14 -25.36
N ILE A 5 30.16 7.18 -26.29
CA ILE A 5 29.17 6.11 -26.45
C ILE A 5 29.15 5.20 -25.20
N LYS A 6 30.31 4.81 -24.68
CA LYS A 6 30.39 3.99 -23.45
C LYS A 6 29.85 4.73 -22.23
N VAL A 7 30.18 6.01 -22.08
CA VAL A 7 29.64 6.84 -20.98
C VAL A 7 28.12 6.96 -21.09
N TRP A 8 27.59 7.18 -22.29
CA TRP A 8 26.16 7.25 -22.51
C TRP A 8 25.44 5.93 -22.20
N PHE A 9 26.00 4.78 -22.62
CA PHE A 9 25.47 3.46 -22.25
C PHE A 9 25.49 3.24 -20.73
N CYS A 10 26.55 3.63 -20.02
CA CYS A 10 26.61 3.53 -18.56
C CYS A 10 25.55 4.41 -17.88
N VAL A 11 25.36 5.65 -18.35
CA VAL A 11 24.34 6.56 -17.81
C VAL A 11 22.93 6.02 -18.03
N VAL A 12 22.62 5.54 -19.25
CA VAL A 12 21.31 4.94 -19.55
C VAL A 12 21.07 3.66 -18.73
N SER A 13 22.11 2.84 -18.53
CA SER A 13 22.01 1.60 -17.73
C SER A 13 21.73 1.90 -16.24
N VAL A 14 22.40 2.90 -15.66
CA VAL A 14 22.22 3.29 -14.26
C VAL A 14 20.85 3.96 -14.05
N LEU A 15 20.41 4.83 -14.97
CA LEU A 15 19.09 5.46 -14.89
C LEU A 15 17.96 4.44 -15.08
N GLY A 16 18.13 3.46 -15.96
CA GLY A 16 17.15 2.39 -16.15
C GLY A 16 16.99 1.49 -14.91
N LEU A 17 18.08 1.16 -14.24
CA LEU A 17 18.05 0.39 -12.98
C LEU A 17 17.36 1.15 -11.83
N ALA A 18 17.55 2.48 -11.77
CA ALA A 18 16.94 3.32 -10.73
C ALA A 18 15.42 3.46 -10.88
N MET A 19 14.85 3.29 -12.08
CA MET A 19 13.39 3.36 -12.28
C MET A 19 12.66 2.06 -11.91
N MET A 20 13.38 0.95 -11.73
CA MET A 20 12.78 -0.35 -11.41
C MET A 20 12.55 -0.55 -9.90
N SER A 21 13.12 0.28 -9.04
CA SER A 21 12.95 0.17 -7.58
C SER A 21 11.55 0.53 -7.09
N ASP A 22 10.80 1.33 -7.85
CA ASP A 22 9.46 1.78 -7.45
C ASP A 22 8.36 0.75 -7.70
N LEU A 23 8.62 -0.33 -8.45
CA LEU A 23 7.64 -1.41 -8.67
C LEU A 23 7.45 -2.32 -7.44
N ALA A 24 8.40 -2.32 -6.49
CA ALA A 24 8.38 -3.22 -5.35
C ALA A 24 7.63 -2.67 -4.13
N ASN A 25 7.28 -1.38 -4.12
CA ASN A 25 6.51 -0.76 -3.05
C ASN A 25 5.02 -0.83 -3.37
N ALA A 26 4.24 -1.46 -2.48
CA ALA A 26 2.80 -1.32 -2.50
C ALA A 26 2.44 0.17 -2.32
N GLN A 27 1.46 0.66 -3.09
CA GLN A 27 0.96 2.03 -2.94
C GLN A 27 0.25 2.16 -1.58
N ASP A 28 0.71 3.07 -0.73
CA ASP A 28 0.22 3.27 0.64
C ASP A 28 -0.18 4.73 0.93
N SER A 29 -0.54 5.50 -0.11
CA SER A 29 -0.93 6.90 0.09
C SER A 29 -2.28 7.02 0.79
N GLN A 30 -2.50 8.10 1.55
CA GLN A 30 -3.81 8.46 2.12
C GLN A 30 -4.94 8.35 1.09
N ARG A 31 -4.66 8.78 -0.14
CA ARG A 31 -5.65 8.85 -1.21
C ARG A 31 -6.10 7.46 -1.64
N ASP A 32 -5.21 6.48 -1.64
CA ASP A 32 -5.52 5.10 -2.02
C ASP A 32 -6.50 4.47 -1.03
N TYR A 33 -6.27 4.67 0.28
CA TYR A 33 -7.20 4.21 1.31
C TYR A 33 -8.58 4.85 1.17
N LEU A 34 -8.66 6.17 0.97
CA LEU A 34 -9.94 6.86 0.80
C LEU A 34 -10.65 6.46 -0.50
N ASN A 35 -9.92 6.28 -1.60
CA ASN A 35 -10.46 5.85 -2.89
C ASN A 35 -10.96 4.40 -2.86
N GLY A 36 -10.39 3.54 -2.02
CA GLY A 36 -10.93 2.18 -1.82
C GLY A 36 -12.23 2.18 -1.03
N HIS A 37 -12.34 3.02 0.01
CA HIS A 37 -13.47 2.99 0.94
C HIS A 37 -14.65 3.86 0.50
N ASN A 38 -14.41 5.10 0.10
CA ASN A 38 -15.47 6.09 -0.11
C ASN A 38 -16.41 5.74 -1.27
N PRO A 39 -15.93 5.28 -2.44
CA PRO A 39 -16.82 4.80 -3.50
C PRO A 39 -17.71 3.64 -3.02
N ALA A 40 -17.14 2.64 -2.33
CA ALA A 40 -17.91 1.52 -1.80
C ALA A 40 -18.98 1.97 -0.80
N ARG A 41 -18.64 2.91 0.09
CA ARG A 41 -19.58 3.52 1.06
C ARG A 41 -20.69 4.30 0.37
N SER A 42 -20.34 5.15 -0.60
CA SER A 42 -21.29 5.98 -1.34
C SER A 42 -22.27 5.11 -2.15
N ASN A 43 -21.80 4.00 -2.72
CA ASN A 43 -22.63 3.05 -3.48
C ASN A 43 -23.74 2.41 -2.63
N VAL A 44 -23.56 2.36 -1.31
CA VAL A 44 -24.57 1.87 -0.36
C VAL A 44 -25.22 2.99 0.46
N GLY A 45 -25.11 4.24 0.00
CA GLY A 45 -25.77 5.41 0.62
C GLY A 45 -25.12 5.91 1.91
N LEU A 46 -23.91 5.46 2.25
CA LEU A 46 -23.18 5.92 3.42
C LEU A 46 -22.30 7.14 3.10
N LYS A 47 -22.19 8.05 4.07
CA LYS A 47 -21.29 9.21 3.97
C LYS A 47 -19.83 8.80 3.84
N ASN A 48 -19.08 9.56 3.06
CA ASN A 48 -17.64 9.40 2.94
C ASN A 48 -16.93 9.61 4.29
N ILE A 49 -15.89 8.83 4.54
CA ILE A 49 -14.96 9.03 5.65
C ILE A 49 -13.83 9.96 5.21
N VAL A 50 -13.22 10.61 6.19
CA VAL A 50 -12.05 11.47 6.02
C VAL A 50 -10.84 10.83 6.69
N TRP A 51 -9.65 11.22 6.22
CA TRP A 51 -8.40 10.74 6.79
C TRP A 51 -8.20 11.29 8.22
N ASN A 52 -7.54 10.50 9.06
CA ASN A 52 -7.16 10.90 10.42
C ASN A 52 -5.76 10.36 10.74
N ASP A 53 -4.82 11.26 10.99
CA ASP A 53 -3.41 10.92 11.21
C ASP A 53 -3.18 10.11 12.49
N THR A 54 -4.03 10.27 13.50
CA THR A 54 -3.94 9.47 14.75
C THR A 54 -4.27 8.01 14.48
N VAL A 55 -5.31 7.75 13.68
CA VAL A 55 -5.69 6.40 13.27
C VAL A 55 -4.62 5.78 12.37
N ALA A 56 -4.07 6.58 11.44
CA ALA A 56 -3.00 6.14 10.55
C ALA A 56 -1.72 5.77 11.33
N ALA A 57 -1.32 6.57 12.32
CA ALA A 57 -0.17 6.25 13.16
C ALA A 57 -0.37 4.96 13.97
N PHE A 58 -1.58 4.75 14.51
CA PHE A 58 -1.95 3.51 15.19
C PHE A 58 -1.86 2.30 14.24
N ALA A 59 -2.45 2.43 13.05
CA ALA A 59 -2.44 1.42 11.99
C ALA A 59 -1.01 1.00 11.62
N GLN A 60 -0.14 1.98 11.34
CA GLN A 60 1.26 1.74 10.98
C GLN A 60 2.01 1.04 12.11
N LYS A 61 1.83 1.48 13.36
CA LYS A 61 2.46 0.86 14.53
C LYS A 61 2.04 -0.61 14.68
N TYR A 62 0.76 -0.93 14.45
CA TYR A 62 0.26 -2.29 14.51
C TYR A 62 0.78 -3.15 13.35
N ALA A 63 0.73 -2.65 12.11
CA ALA A 63 1.28 -3.34 10.94
C ALA A 63 2.76 -3.70 11.13
N ASN A 64 3.56 -2.78 11.69
CA ASN A 64 4.97 -3.03 12.00
C ASN A 64 5.19 -4.15 13.04
N LYS A 65 4.20 -4.41 13.91
CA LYS A 65 4.22 -5.52 14.89
C LYS A 65 3.86 -6.86 14.24
N ARG A 66 2.98 -6.88 13.24
CA ARG A 66 2.42 -8.08 12.60
C ARG A 66 3.17 -8.49 11.33
N LYS A 67 4.47 -8.78 11.47
CA LYS A 67 5.29 -9.32 10.36
C LYS A 67 5.10 -10.84 10.16
N ASP A 68 4.25 -11.45 10.98
CA ASP A 68 4.01 -12.88 11.12
C ASP A 68 2.91 -13.40 10.17
N CYS A 69 2.35 -12.55 9.30
CA CYS A 69 1.26 -12.89 8.36
C CYS A 69 0.00 -13.45 9.04
N GLN A 70 -0.17 -13.23 10.34
CA GLN A 70 -1.33 -13.71 11.09
C GLN A 70 -2.44 -12.66 11.14
N LEU A 71 -3.67 -13.10 10.91
CA LEU A 71 -4.87 -12.27 10.98
C LEU A 71 -5.36 -12.16 12.42
N VAL A 72 -4.73 -11.27 13.18
CA VAL A 72 -5.14 -10.99 14.56
C VAL A 72 -5.57 -9.54 14.66
N HIS A 73 -6.71 -9.32 15.32
CA HIS A 73 -7.23 -7.99 15.59
C HIS A 73 -6.31 -7.19 16.52
N SER A 74 -6.18 -5.89 16.25
CA SER A 74 -5.59 -4.97 17.22
C SER A 74 -6.56 -4.75 18.37
N ASP A 75 -6.06 -4.73 19.61
CA ASP A 75 -6.86 -4.52 20.83
C ASP A 75 -7.51 -3.12 20.88
N GLY A 76 -6.89 -2.11 20.27
CA GLY A 76 -7.47 -0.81 19.89
C GLY A 76 -8.18 0.00 21.00
N GLY A 77 -8.14 -0.48 22.24
CA GLY A 77 -8.96 -0.04 23.36
C GLY A 77 -10.48 -0.09 23.12
N GLY A 78 -10.95 -0.78 22.07
CA GLY A 78 -12.34 -0.69 21.59
C GLY A 78 -12.71 0.63 20.89
N ILE A 79 -11.74 1.55 20.70
CA ILE A 79 -11.95 2.89 20.12
C ILE A 79 -11.57 2.90 18.63
N TYR A 80 -10.53 2.14 18.27
CA TYR A 80 -10.10 1.92 16.90
C TYR A 80 -10.15 0.41 16.62
N GLY A 81 -11.29 -0.07 16.14
CA GLY A 81 -11.48 -1.47 15.77
C GLY A 81 -11.22 -1.69 14.28
N GLY A 82 -10.36 -2.65 13.94
CA GLY A 82 -10.10 -3.08 12.56
C GLY A 82 -9.26 -4.37 12.51
N THR A 83 -9.37 -5.13 11.42
CA THR A 83 -8.43 -6.20 11.09
C THR A 83 -7.39 -5.61 10.14
N PHE A 84 -6.14 -5.54 10.55
CA PHE A 84 -5.05 -5.27 9.61
C PHE A 84 -4.65 -6.59 8.96
N ILE A 85 -4.85 -6.68 7.65
CA ILE A 85 -4.42 -7.80 6.81
C ILE A 85 -3.08 -7.38 6.19
N GLY A 86 -1.98 -7.97 6.67
CA GLY A 86 -0.65 -7.77 6.13
C GLY A 86 0.00 -9.11 5.87
N CYS A 87 -0.22 -9.67 4.68
CA CYS A 87 0.56 -10.80 4.19
C CYS A 87 1.17 -10.41 2.84
N ASN A 88 2.39 -10.88 2.57
CA ASN A 88 2.92 -10.85 1.22
C ASN A 88 2.19 -11.95 0.43
N TYR A 89 1.18 -11.57 -0.37
CA TYR A 89 0.47 -12.52 -1.22
C TYR A 89 1.17 -12.59 -2.58
N ASP A 90 1.50 -13.80 -3.01
CA ASP A 90 1.84 -14.10 -4.40
C ASP A 90 0.71 -14.98 -4.98
N PRO A 91 -0.16 -14.45 -5.86
CA PRO A 91 -0.15 -13.10 -6.43
C PRO A 91 -0.73 -12.03 -5.48
N PRO A 92 -0.35 -10.75 -5.64
CA PRO A 92 -0.87 -9.65 -4.83
C PRO A 92 -2.41 -9.53 -4.99
N GLY A 93 -3.14 -9.60 -3.87
CA GLY A 93 -4.59 -9.46 -3.87
C GLY A 93 -5.04 -8.00 -3.80
N ASN A 94 -5.82 -7.55 -4.79
CA ASN A 94 -6.82 -6.45 -4.79
C ASN A 94 -7.08 -6.01 -6.24
N TYR A 95 -7.55 -6.93 -7.08
CA TYR A 95 -7.92 -6.60 -8.45
C TYR A 95 -9.33 -6.02 -8.49
N VAL A 96 -9.52 -4.89 -9.17
CA VAL A 96 -10.84 -4.27 -9.37
C VAL A 96 -11.76 -5.29 -10.05
N GLY A 97 -12.89 -5.61 -9.40
CA GLY A 97 -13.86 -6.58 -9.90
C GLY A 97 -13.62 -8.03 -9.48
N GLN A 98 -12.56 -8.32 -8.73
CA GLN A 98 -12.36 -9.64 -8.10
C GLN A 98 -12.75 -9.62 -6.63
N ARG A 99 -13.26 -10.74 -6.12
CA ARG A 99 -13.49 -10.90 -4.68
C ARG A 99 -12.13 -10.96 -3.96
N PRO A 100 -11.97 -10.30 -2.80
CA PRO A 100 -10.84 -10.58 -1.92
C PRO A 100 -10.88 -12.06 -1.54
N TYR A 101 -9.73 -12.74 -1.61
CA TYR A 101 -9.58 -14.14 -1.16
C TYR A 101 -9.78 -14.26 0.35
#